data_AF-A0A960DKX9-F1
#
_entry.id   AF-A0A960DKX9-F1
#
_cell.length_a   1.000
_cell.length_b   1.000
_cell.length_c   1.000
_cell.angle_alpha   90.00
_cell.angle_beta   90.00
_cell.angle_gamma   90.00
#
_symmetry.space_group_name_H-M   'P 1'
#
loop_
_entity.id
_entity.type
_entity.pdbx_description
1 polymer ?
#
loop_
_entity_poly.entity_id
_entity_poly.type
_entity_poly.pdbx_seq_one_letter_code
_entity_poly.pdbx_strand_id
1 'polypeptide(L)'
;MPTLDDYPRVPLMFGPSPLQPLPRLSAALGGQVEVWAKREDCNSGIAFGGNKVRKLEYLAAEALAQGCDTLVSIGGVQSNHTRAVTGVAAHLGLKVVTVQERWVDWNDVVYDRVGNIQLSRIMGGDVRLDPAGFDIGFRDSWNQAIDSVRAAGGTPYAIPAGASDHPLGGMGFANWAREVAAQEADLGTFFDHVVVCSVTGSTQAGMIAGFALENRTDRRVVGIDASLTYDQTLDQITRIARDTAARIGLGRDLRDDEIV
;
A
#
# COMPACT_ATOMS: atom_id res chain seq x y z
N MET A 1 -19.71 12.02 -11.75
CA MET A 1 -19.15 10.81 -11.10
C MET A 1 -18.13 11.28 -10.07
N PRO A 2 -17.99 10.60 -8.93
CA PRO A 2 -16.95 10.94 -7.95
C PRO A 2 -15.56 10.85 -8.58
N THR A 3 -14.68 11.73 -8.15
CA THR A 3 -13.30 11.91 -8.60
C THR A 3 -12.36 11.65 -7.42
N LEU A 4 -11.06 11.51 -7.70
CA LEU A 4 -10.05 11.37 -6.64
C LEU A 4 -10.06 12.51 -5.61
N ASP A 5 -10.48 13.72 -6.01
CA ASP A 5 -10.49 14.91 -5.16
C ASP A 5 -11.68 14.93 -4.18
N ASP A 6 -12.70 14.07 -4.40
CA ASP A 6 -13.85 13.93 -3.50
C ASP A 6 -13.55 13.09 -2.24
N TYR A 7 -12.38 12.44 -2.18
CA TYR A 7 -11.99 11.57 -1.08
C TYR A 7 -10.98 12.27 -0.16
N PRO A 8 -11.32 12.47 1.13
CA PRO A 8 -10.42 13.10 2.09
C PRO A 8 -9.10 12.35 2.24
N ARG A 9 -8.04 13.09 2.53
CA ARG A 9 -6.72 12.58 2.88
C ARG A 9 -6.18 13.27 4.11
N VAL A 10 -5.49 12.50 4.94
CA VAL A 10 -4.59 13.04 5.97
C VAL A 10 -3.18 13.11 5.37
N PRO A 11 -2.50 14.27 5.39
CA PRO A 11 -1.11 14.35 4.94
C PRO A 11 -0.18 13.53 5.84
N LEU A 12 0.37 12.44 5.31
CA LEU A 12 1.31 11.56 6.03
C LEU A 12 2.69 11.48 5.35
N MET A 13 2.80 12.03 4.14
CA MET A 13 4.02 12.12 3.35
C MET A 13 4.60 13.53 3.35
N PHE A 14 5.88 13.67 3.01
CA PHE A 14 6.52 14.98 2.81
C PHE A 14 5.96 15.75 1.61
N GLY A 15 5.35 15.05 0.65
CA GLY A 15 4.87 15.56 -0.63
C GLY A 15 5.06 14.52 -1.73
N PRO A 16 5.07 14.93 -3.01
CA PRO A 16 5.40 14.05 -4.12
C PRO A 16 6.74 13.34 -3.93
N SER A 17 6.78 12.03 -4.13
CA SER A 17 8.04 11.27 -4.01
C SER A 17 8.96 11.57 -5.20
N PRO A 18 10.27 11.71 -4.99
CA PRO A 18 11.17 12.14 -6.04
C PRO A 18 11.38 11.03 -7.08
N LEU A 19 11.54 11.44 -8.35
CA LEU A 19 12.00 10.62 -9.46
C LEU A 19 13.50 10.81 -9.65
N GLN A 20 14.24 9.72 -9.79
CA GLN A 20 15.70 9.76 -9.96
C GLN A 20 16.12 8.88 -11.13
N PRO A 21 16.93 9.39 -12.09
CA PRO A 21 17.51 8.55 -13.11
C PRO A 21 18.57 7.64 -12.50
N LEU A 22 18.70 6.42 -13.03
CA LEU A 22 19.68 5.41 -12.64
C LEU A 22 20.67 5.15 -13.78
N PRO A 23 21.46 6.15 -14.22
CA PRO A 23 22.27 6.05 -15.44
C PRO A 23 23.33 4.95 -15.38
N ARG A 24 23.87 4.67 -14.19
CA ARG A 24 24.82 3.56 -14.00
C ARG A 24 24.17 2.20 -14.19
N LEU A 25 22.91 2.03 -13.75
CA LEU A 25 22.16 0.80 -13.95
C LEU A 25 21.78 0.65 -15.42
N SER A 26 21.29 1.71 -16.06
CA SER A 26 21.03 1.72 -17.50
C SER A 26 22.26 1.31 -18.31
N ALA A 27 23.43 1.90 -18.03
CA ALA A 27 24.67 1.55 -18.70
C ALA A 27 25.08 0.08 -18.45
N ALA A 28 24.92 -0.41 -17.23
CA ALA A 28 25.22 -1.80 -16.88
C ALA A 28 24.30 -2.80 -17.61
N LEU A 29 23.08 -2.40 -17.96
CA LEU A 29 22.11 -3.20 -18.73
C LEU A 29 22.24 -3.03 -20.25
N GLY A 30 23.29 -2.35 -20.74
CA GLY A 30 23.58 -2.18 -22.16
C GLY A 30 23.14 -0.84 -22.75
N GLY A 31 22.61 0.08 -21.95
CA GLY A 31 22.32 1.46 -22.35
C GLY A 31 21.14 1.63 -23.32
N GLN A 32 20.38 0.56 -23.59
CA GLN A 32 19.20 0.60 -24.48
C GLN A 32 17.92 1.04 -23.76
N VAL A 33 17.89 0.97 -22.43
CA VAL A 33 16.74 1.32 -21.59
C VAL A 33 17.17 2.32 -20.52
N GLU A 34 16.47 3.45 -20.44
CA GLU A 34 16.62 4.42 -19.36
C GLU A 34 15.83 3.96 -18.14
N VAL A 35 16.53 3.72 -17.03
CA VAL A 35 15.92 3.23 -15.80
C VAL A 35 15.84 4.39 -14.82
N TRP A 36 14.66 4.56 -14.23
CA TRP A 36 14.37 5.54 -13.20
C TRP A 36 13.81 4.85 -11.97
N ALA A 37 13.91 5.52 -10.82
CA ALA A 37 13.27 5.09 -9.59
C ALA A 37 12.45 6.24 -8.98
N LYS A 38 11.16 5.99 -8.76
CA LYS A 38 10.28 6.85 -7.97
C LYS A 38 10.33 6.42 -6.50
N ARG A 39 10.85 7.29 -5.63
CA ARG A 39 11.31 6.95 -4.28
C ARG A 39 10.19 6.94 -3.24
N GLU A 40 9.21 6.06 -3.42
CA GLU A 40 8.16 5.84 -2.41
C GLU A 40 8.73 5.35 -1.06
N ASP A 41 9.91 4.74 -1.08
CA ASP A 41 10.67 4.33 0.11
C ASP A 41 11.16 5.52 0.98
N CYS A 42 11.14 6.74 0.45
CA CYS A 42 11.58 7.96 1.12
C CYS A 42 10.43 8.96 1.32
N ASN A 43 9.17 8.54 1.19
CA ASN A 43 8.03 9.46 1.13
C ASN A 43 7.63 10.10 2.47
N SER A 44 8.10 9.61 3.62
CA SER A 44 7.60 10.04 4.93
C SER A 44 8.65 9.92 6.04
N GLY A 45 8.53 10.79 7.05
CA GLY A 45 9.28 10.71 8.31
C GLY A 45 8.71 9.68 9.30
N ILE A 46 7.56 9.09 9.00
CA ILE A 46 6.90 8.11 9.86
C ILE A 46 7.56 6.74 9.64
N ALA A 47 8.53 6.42 10.51
CA ALA A 47 9.19 5.12 10.57
C ALA A 47 9.64 4.60 9.19
N PHE A 48 10.37 5.41 8.43
CA PHE A 48 10.85 5.15 7.05
C PHE A 48 9.80 5.15 5.94
N GLY A 49 8.52 5.41 6.22
CA GLY A 49 7.52 5.59 5.16
C GLY A 49 7.28 4.34 4.30
N GLY A 50 7.17 4.54 2.98
CA GLY A 50 6.96 3.48 2.00
C GLY A 50 5.57 3.52 1.37
N ASN A 51 5.33 2.60 0.43
CA ASN A 51 4.07 2.53 -0.31
C ASN A 51 2.82 2.37 0.58
N LYS A 52 2.95 1.79 1.77
CA LYS A 52 1.82 1.61 2.68
C LYS A 52 1.36 2.94 3.28
N VAL A 53 2.27 3.87 3.57
CA VAL A 53 1.92 5.20 4.10
C VAL A 53 1.07 5.99 3.10
N ARG A 54 1.39 5.91 1.80
CA ARG A 54 0.57 6.53 0.75
C ARG A 54 -0.88 6.03 0.73
N LYS A 55 -1.09 4.72 0.93
CA LYS A 55 -2.45 4.15 1.01
C LYS A 55 -3.16 4.64 2.28
N LEU A 56 -2.42 4.70 3.39
CA LEU A 56 -2.96 5.09 4.69
C LEU A 56 -3.42 6.55 4.76
N GLU A 57 -2.99 7.46 3.87
CA GLU A 57 -3.53 8.84 3.84
C GLU A 57 -5.06 8.87 3.71
N TYR A 58 -5.63 7.96 2.91
CA TYR A 58 -7.07 7.86 2.68
C TYR A 58 -7.79 7.10 3.80
N LEU A 59 -7.24 5.95 4.22
CA LEU A 59 -7.84 5.11 5.26
C LEU A 59 -7.81 5.81 6.62
N ALA A 60 -6.74 6.52 6.96
CA ALA A 60 -6.64 7.29 8.19
C ALA A 60 -7.63 8.45 8.21
N ALA A 61 -7.88 9.11 7.07
CA ALA A 61 -8.89 10.16 6.97
C ALA A 61 -10.29 9.62 7.30
N GLU A 62 -10.63 8.44 6.77
CA GLU A 62 -11.89 7.77 7.08
C GLU A 62 -11.98 7.34 8.56
N ALA A 63 -10.91 6.76 9.11
CA ALA A 63 -10.86 6.38 10.53
C ALA A 63 -11.11 7.57 11.46
N LEU A 64 -10.50 8.72 11.19
CA LEU A 64 -10.71 9.95 11.96
C LEU A 64 -12.14 10.47 11.79
N ALA A 65 -12.69 10.46 10.57
CA ALA A 65 -14.06 10.90 10.31
C ALA A 65 -15.11 10.03 11.01
N GLN A 66 -14.83 8.73 11.17
CA GLN A 66 -15.68 7.79 11.92
C GLN A 66 -15.49 7.90 13.45
N GLY A 67 -14.55 8.71 13.94
CA GLY A 67 -14.26 8.84 15.36
C GLY A 67 -13.59 7.60 15.97
N CYS A 68 -12.87 6.82 15.17
CA CYS A 68 -12.13 5.66 15.66
C CYS A 68 -10.98 6.09 16.58
N ASP A 69 -10.74 5.34 17.65
CA ASP A 69 -9.66 5.61 18.62
C ASP A 69 -8.46 4.65 18.46
N THR A 70 -8.63 3.57 17.70
CA THR A 70 -7.65 2.50 17.57
C THR A 70 -7.58 2.02 16.12
N LEU A 71 -6.39 2.03 15.52
CA LEU A 71 -6.15 1.33 14.25
C LEU A 71 -5.85 -0.14 14.55
N VAL A 72 -6.45 -1.06 13.81
CA VAL A 72 -6.11 -2.47 13.96
C VAL A 72 -5.84 -3.11 12.61
N SER A 73 -4.77 -3.91 12.53
CA SER A 73 -4.29 -4.47 11.28
C SER A 73 -3.55 -5.79 11.45
N ILE A 74 -3.12 -6.39 10.34
CA ILE A 74 -2.50 -7.71 10.28
C ILE A 74 -1.36 -7.76 9.25
N GLY A 75 -0.36 -8.60 9.50
CA GLY A 75 0.70 -8.89 8.55
C GLY A 75 1.62 -10.02 9.02
N GLY A 76 2.61 -10.38 8.20
CA GLY A 76 3.69 -11.25 8.66
C GLY A 76 4.59 -10.58 9.71
N VAL A 77 5.42 -11.36 10.43
CA VAL A 77 6.38 -10.86 11.43
C VAL A 77 7.23 -9.66 10.95
N GLN A 78 7.74 -9.70 9.72
CA GLN A 78 8.54 -8.60 9.17
C GLN A 78 7.72 -7.62 8.31
N SER A 79 6.41 -7.52 8.53
CA SER A 79 5.51 -6.72 7.72
C SER A 79 5.85 -5.22 7.76
N ASN A 80 6.16 -4.67 6.58
CA ASN A 80 6.26 -3.22 6.38
C ASN A 80 4.91 -2.53 6.65
N HIS A 81 3.79 -3.24 6.46
CA HIS A 81 2.46 -2.68 6.64
C HIS A 81 2.11 -2.46 8.10
N THR A 82 2.33 -3.44 8.97
CA THR A 82 2.05 -3.29 10.41
C THR A 82 2.94 -2.22 11.03
N ARG A 83 4.20 -2.11 10.58
CA ARG A 83 5.11 -1.01 10.95
C ARG A 83 4.57 0.36 10.51
N ALA A 84 4.10 0.48 9.26
CA ALA A 84 3.51 1.73 8.78
C ALA A 84 2.21 2.09 9.53
N VAL A 85 1.29 1.14 9.76
CA VAL A 85 0.05 1.36 10.52
C VAL A 85 0.36 1.80 11.95
N THR A 86 1.34 1.17 12.60
CA THR A 86 1.76 1.55 13.95
C THR A 86 2.32 2.97 13.99
N GLY A 87 3.19 3.32 13.03
CA GLY A 87 3.74 4.67 12.96
C GLY A 87 2.68 5.74 12.69
N VAL A 88 1.73 5.46 11.80
CA VAL A 88 0.61 6.37 11.51
C VAL A 88 -0.30 6.54 12.72
N ALA A 89 -0.64 5.45 13.43
CA ALA A 89 -1.43 5.55 14.66
C ALA A 89 -0.73 6.41 15.72
N ALA A 90 0.57 6.15 15.98
CA ALA A 90 1.36 6.92 16.93
C ALA A 90 1.43 8.41 16.54
N HIS A 91 1.61 8.71 15.24
CA HIS A 91 1.63 10.08 14.72
C HIS A 91 0.29 10.81 14.93
N LEU A 92 -0.84 10.12 14.74
CA LEU A 92 -2.18 10.69 14.87
C LEU A 92 -2.74 10.67 16.30
N GLY A 93 -1.97 10.15 17.27
CA GLY A 93 -2.43 10.00 18.65
C GLY A 93 -3.48 8.91 18.84
N LEU A 94 -3.57 7.95 17.91
CA LEU A 94 -4.45 6.79 18.00
C LEU A 94 -3.74 5.62 18.69
N LYS A 95 -4.51 4.75 19.35
CA LYS A 95 -4.01 3.44 19.76
C LYS A 95 -3.79 2.56 18.53
N VAL A 96 -3.02 1.50 18.70
CA VAL A 96 -2.85 0.51 17.64
C VAL A 96 -2.70 -0.89 18.19
N VAL A 97 -3.38 -1.83 17.54
CA VAL A 97 -3.20 -3.26 17.74
C VAL A 97 -2.79 -3.87 16.39
N THR A 98 -1.78 -4.74 16.37
CA THR A 98 -1.39 -5.47 15.16
C THR A 98 -1.25 -6.95 15.44
N VAL A 99 -1.80 -7.77 14.55
CA VAL A 99 -1.60 -9.22 14.55
C VAL A 99 -0.45 -9.54 13.61
N GLN A 100 0.55 -10.28 14.09
CA GLN A 100 1.75 -10.61 13.34
C GLN A 100 1.97 -12.13 13.27
N GLU A 101 1.81 -12.68 12.07
CA GLU A 101 1.77 -14.11 11.79
C GLU A 101 3.07 -14.63 11.13
N ARG A 102 3.34 -15.94 11.23
CA ARG A 102 4.50 -16.58 10.60
C ARG A 102 4.20 -16.95 9.14
N TRP A 103 4.08 -15.92 8.31
CA TRP A 103 3.77 -16.03 6.89
C TRP A 103 4.88 -16.64 6.03
N VAL A 104 6.10 -16.69 6.54
CA VAL A 104 7.24 -17.24 5.81
C VAL A 104 7.86 -18.32 6.67
N ASP A 105 8.13 -19.47 6.06
CA ASP A 105 8.95 -20.51 6.67
C ASP A 105 10.42 -20.05 6.67
N TRP A 106 10.73 -19.17 7.61
CA TRP A 106 12.05 -18.57 7.78
C TRP A 106 12.46 -18.65 9.25
N ASN A 107 13.35 -19.58 9.55
CA ASN A 107 13.79 -19.85 10.91
C ASN A 107 15.07 -19.08 11.24
N ASP A 108 14.93 -17.77 11.45
CA ASP A 108 15.99 -16.91 11.99
C ASP A 108 15.73 -16.58 13.46
N VAL A 109 16.76 -16.72 14.29
CA VAL A 109 16.68 -16.62 15.77
C VAL A 109 16.30 -15.22 16.28
N VAL A 110 16.42 -14.18 15.45
CA VAL A 110 16.06 -12.80 15.78
C VAL A 110 14.94 -12.25 14.92
N TYR A 111 14.31 -13.08 14.07
CA TYR A 111 13.31 -12.65 13.08
C TYR A 111 12.15 -11.84 13.69
N ASP A 112 11.75 -12.18 14.92
CA ASP A 112 10.67 -11.52 15.64
C ASP A 112 11.15 -10.41 16.60
N ARG A 113 12.41 -9.99 16.51
CA ARG A 113 13.06 -9.03 17.45
C ARG A 113 13.78 -7.88 16.77
N VAL A 114 14.01 -7.92 15.46
CA VAL A 114 14.69 -6.87 14.70
C VAL A 114 13.74 -6.22 13.69
N GLY A 115 14.22 -5.24 12.93
CA GLY A 115 13.51 -4.73 11.76
C GLY A 115 12.12 -4.15 12.05
N ASN A 116 11.14 -4.52 11.23
CA ASN A 116 9.82 -3.89 11.23
C ASN A 116 9.06 -4.12 12.56
N ILE A 117 9.10 -5.35 13.09
CA ILE A 117 8.43 -5.66 14.35
C ILE A 117 9.07 -4.95 15.53
N GLN A 118 10.40 -4.81 15.53
CA GLN A 118 11.12 -4.03 16.52
C GLN A 118 10.62 -2.58 16.54
N LEU A 119 10.52 -1.95 15.36
CA LEU A 119 10.03 -0.57 15.23
C LEU A 119 8.57 -0.44 15.70
N SER A 120 7.70 -1.40 15.36
CA SER A 120 6.30 -1.38 15.84
C SER A 120 6.23 -1.38 17.37
N ARG A 121 7.06 -2.19 18.05
CA ARG A 121 7.11 -2.19 19.51
C ARG A 121 7.69 -0.90 20.09
N ILE A 122 8.76 -0.37 19.50
CA ILE A 122 9.38 0.90 19.93
C ILE A 122 8.38 2.06 19.86
N MET A 123 7.53 2.09 18.84
CA MET A 123 6.48 3.11 18.69
C MET A 123 5.27 2.91 19.61
N GLY A 124 5.29 1.91 20.50
CA GLY A 124 4.24 1.66 21.48
C GLY A 124 3.06 0.84 20.97
N GLY A 125 3.20 0.12 19.85
CA GLY A 125 2.13 -0.72 19.33
C GLY A 125 1.88 -1.98 20.18
N ASP A 126 0.61 -2.35 20.36
CA ASP A 126 0.21 -3.67 20.85
C ASP A 126 0.43 -4.69 19.73
N VAL A 127 1.60 -5.33 19.76
CA VAL A 127 2.03 -6.32 18.76
C VAL A 127 1.76 -7.73 19.27
N ARG A 128 0.76 -8.39 18.67
CA ARG A 128 0.35 -9.75 19.02
C ARG A 128 0.92 -10.74 18.02
N LEU A 129 1.84 -11.59 18.46
CA LEU A 129 2.36 -12.67 17.64
C LEU A 129 1.37 -13.83 17.62
N ASP A 130 1.02 -14.29 16.43
CA ASP A 130 0.13 -15.43 16.22
C ASP A 130 0.89 -16.54 15.46
N PRO A 131 0.80 -17.82 15.90
CA PRO A 131 1.49 -18.91 15.24
C PRO A 131 0.92 -19.31 13.87
N ALA A 132 -0.21 -18.74 13.43
CA ALA A 132 -0.80 -19.02 12.12
C ALA A 132 0.13 -18.68 10.94
N GLY A 133 -0.05 -19.40 9.83
CA GLY A 133 0.73 -19.28 8.58
C GLY A 133 0.27 -18.14 7.66
N PHE A 134 0.73 -18.12 6.39
CA PHE A 134 0.33 -17.11 5.38
C PHE A 134 -1.10 -17.27 4.88
N ASP A 135 -1.80 -16.15 4.67
CA ASP A 135 -3.07 -16.02 3.93
C ASP A 135 -3.31 -14.53 3.64
N ILE A 136 -3.98 -14.26 2.53
CA ILE A 136 -4.33 -12.92 2.06
C ILE A 136 -5.75 -12.50 2.47
N GLY A 137 -6.56 -13.41 3.04
CA GLY A 137 -7.92 -13.20 3.50
C GLY A 137 -8.05 -12.72 4.95
N PHE A 138 -9.30 -12.65 5.44
CA PHE A 138 -9.63 -12.29 6.83
C PHE A 138 -9.37 -13.47 7.78
N ARG A 139 -8.66 -13.19 8.89
CA ARG A 139 -8.26 -14.20 9.88
C ARG A 139 -9.06 -14.08 11.18
N ASP A 140 -9.24 -15.20 11.88
CA ASP A 140 -9.89 -15.21 13.20
C ASP A 140 -9.11 -14.41 14.24
N SER A 141 -7.77 -14.51 14.20
CA SER A 141 -6.84 -13.72 15.03
C SER A 141 -7.07 -12.21 14.86
N TRP A 142 -7.34 -11.80 13.61
CA TRP A 142 -7.67 -10.42 13.26
C TRP A 142 -9.03 -10.03 13.85
N ASN A 143 -10.09 -10.81 13.63
CA ASN A 143 -11.40 -10.54 14.23
C ASN A 143 -11.36 -10.44 15.77
N GLN A 144 -10.61 -11.33 16.43
CA GLN A 144 -10.40 -11.28 17.88
C GLN A 144 -9.70 -10.00 18.33
N ALA A 145 -8.75 -9.48 17.55
CA ALA A 145 -8.10 -8.21 17.85
C ALA A 145 -9.08 -7.03 17.71
N ILE A 146 -9.95 -7.00 16.69
CA ILE A 146 -11.04 -6.02 16.57
C ILE A 146 -11.93 -6.05 17.81
N ASP A 147 -12.41 -7.25 18.16
CA ASP A 147 -13.37 -7.41 19.24
C ASP A 147 -12.74 -7.09 20.60
N SER A 148 -11.44 -7.34 20.78
CA SER A 148 -10.73 -6.94 22.01
C SER A 148 -10.72 -5.42 22.22
N VAL A 149 -10.64 -4.63 21.15
CA VAL A 149 -10.71 -3.16 21.24
C VAL A 149 -12.12 -2.73 21.65
N ARG A 150 -13.16 -3.33 21.06
CA ARG A 150 -14.56 -3.06 21.41
C ARG A 150 -14.86 -3.43 22.86
N ALA A 151 -14.38 -4.59 23.31
CA ALA A 151 -14.55 -5.07 24.68
C ALA A 151 -13.84 -4.16 25.71
N ALA A 152 -12.75 -3.50 25.32
CA ALA A 152 -12.07 -2.48 26.13
C ALA A 152 -12.74 -1.09 26.05
N GLY A 153 -13.88 -0.96 25.37
CA GLY A 153 -14.62 0.31 25.20
C GLY A 153 -14.07 1.24 24.11
N GLY A 154 -13.16 0.76 23.26
CA GLY A 154 -12.62 1.50 22.12
C GLY A 154 -13.43 1.34 20.84
N THR A 155 -13.09 2.13 19.83
CA THR A 155 -13.70 2.10 18.50
C THR A 155 -12.63 1.74 17.46
N PRO A 156 -12.54 0.47 17.04
CA PRO A 156 -11.50 0.02 16.11
C PRO A 156 -11.81 0.44 14.67
N TYR A 157 -10.77 0.85 13.94
CA TYR A 157 -10.78 0.93 12.48
C TYR A 157 -9.99 -0.23 11.89
N ALA A 158 -10.64 -1.03 11.06
CA ALA A 158 -10.10 -2.29 10.54
C ALA A 158 -9.33 -2.09 9.22
N ILE A 159 -8.03 -2.35 9.24
CA ILE A 159 -7.15 -2.22 8.07
C ILE A 159 -6.65 -3.61 7.64
N PRO A 160 -7.14 -4.16 6.51
CA PRO A 160 -6.75 -5.49 6.05
C PRO A 160 -5.30 -5.53 5.57
N ALA A 161 -4.77 -6.73 5.34
CA ALA A 161 -3.39 -6.96 4.92
C ALA A 161 -2.95 -6.03 3.76
N GLY A 162 -1.92 -5.23 4.03
CA GLY A 162 -1.35 -4.29 3.05
C GLY A 162 -2.25 -3.12 2.66
N ALA A 163 -3.35 -2.90 3.39
CA ALA A 163 -4.46 -2.00 3.09
C ALA A 163 -5.17 -2.29 1.76
N SER A 164 -5.06 -3.51 1.24
CA SER A 164 -5.44 -3.77 -0.15
C SER A 164 -6.90 -4.10 -0.36
N ASP A 165 -7.42 -5.09 0.34
CA ASP A 165 -8.82 -5.50 0.19
C ASP A 165 -9.75 -4.59 1.01
N HIS A 166 -9.65 -3.29 0.71
CA HIS A 166 -10.36 -2.21 1.36
C HIS A 166 -10.93 -1.28 0.29
N PRO A 167 -12.16 -0.74 0.43
CA PRO A 167 -12.77 0.18 -0.53
C PRO A 167 -11.88 1.38 -0.93
N LEU A 168 -11.01 1.84 -0.02
CA LEU A 168 -10.08 2.96 -0.25
C LEU A 168 -8.64 2.52 -0.58
N GLY A 169 -8.35 1.22 -0.66
CA GLY A 169 -7.00 0.67 -0.73
C GLY A 169 -6.22 1.08 -1.99
N GLY A 170 -6.91 1.25 -3.12
CA GLY A 170 -6.31 1.66 -4.40
C GLY A 170 -6.13 3.18 -4.56
N MET A 171 -6.78 3.99 -3.72
CA MET A 171 -6.88 5.45 -3.92
C MET A 171 -5.52 6.15 -3.85
N GLY A 172 -4.66 5.70 -2.92
CA GLY A 172 -3.29 6.21 -2.79
C GLY A 172 -2.49 6.13 -4.09
N PHE A 173 -2.56 4.99 -4.78
CA PHE A 173 -1.80 4.77 -6.01
C PHE A 173 -2.51 5.24 -7.28
N ALA A 174 -3.84 5.41 -7.23
CA ALA A 174 -4.53 6.16 -8.27
C ALA A 174 -4.12 7.64 -8.27
N ASN A 175 -3.96 8.25 -7.08
CA ASN A 175 -3.39 9.60 -6.97
C ASN A 175 -1.90 9.66 -7.31
N TRP A 176 -1.14 8.57 -7.05
CA TRP A 176 0.25 8.47 -7.49
C TRP A 176 0.40 8.56 -9.01
N ALA A 177 -0.54 8.02 -9.79
CA ALA A 177 -0.50 8.17 -11.25
C ALA A 177 -0.62 9.64 -11.69
N ARG A 178 -1.53 10.42 -11.06
CA ARG A 178 -1.63 11.88 -11.27
C ARG A 178 -0.33 12.60 -10.92
N GLU A 179 0.31 12.17 -9.82
CA GLU A 179 1.60 12.71 -9.40
C GLU A 179 2.71 12.43 -10.42
N VAL A 180 2.75 11.23 -11.01
CA VAL A 180 3.68 10.89 -12.09
C VAL A 180 3.42 11.75 -13.32
N ALA A 181 2.16 11.89 -13.76
CA ALA A 181 1.82 12.71 -14.92
C ALA A 181 2.23 14.18 -14.76
N ALA A 182 2.09 14.74 -13.55
CA ALA A 182 2.58 16.09 -13.25
C ALA A 182 4.10 16.18 -13.34
N GLN A 183 4.83 15.20 -12.76
CA GLN A 183 6.28 15.17 -12.81
C GLN A 183 6.83 14.92 -14.23
N GLU A 184 6.14 14.13 -15.05
CA GLU A 184 6.45 13.95 -16.46
C GLU A 184 6.37 15.26 -17.24
N ALA A 185 5.32 16.06 -16.99
CA ALA A 185 5.17 17.38 -17.58
C ALA A 185 6.31 18.33 -17.15
N ASP A 186 6.70 18.32 -15.88
CA ASP A 186 7.79 19.15 -15.36
C ASP A 186 9.17 18.73 -15.92
N LEU A 187 9.38 17.42 -16.11
CA LEU A 187 10.65 16.87 -16.61
C LEU A 187 10.77 16.91 -18.14
N GLY A 188 9.65 17.02 -18.86
CA GLY A 188 9.62 16.83 -20.32
C GLY A 188 9.93 15.39 -20.73
N THR A 189 9.56 14.42 -19.89
CA THR A 189 9.80 12.99 -20.06
C THR A 189 8.49 12.23 -19.96
N PHE A 190 8.39 11.08 -20.64
CA PHE A 190 7.29 10.14 -20.49
C PHE A 190 7.85 8.77 -20.10
N PHE A 191 7.27 8.15 -19.07
CA PHE A 191 7.61 6.80 -18.64
C PHE A 191 6.64 5.79 -19.26
N ASP A 192 7.09 5.14 -20.33
CA ASP A 192 6.33 4.14 -21.08
C ASP A 192 6.09 2.85 -20.28
N HIS A 193 6.97 2.54 -19.32
CA HIS A 193 6.82 1.38 -18.42
C HIS A 193 6.97 1.77 -16.95
N VAL A 194 6.11 1.19 -16.11
CA VAL A 194 6.22 1.23 -14.65
C VAL A 194 6.37 -0.20 -14.15
N VAL A 195 7.48 -0.51 -13.48
CA VAL A 195 7.70 -1.82 -12.85
C VAL A 195 7.38 -1.72 -11.36
N VAL A 196 6.55 -2.63 -10.86
CA VAL A 196 6.10 -2.61 -9.46
C VAL A 196 6.01 -4.02 -8.87
N CYS A 197 6.48 -4.18 -7.63
CA CYS A 197 6.30 -5.43 -6.89
C CYS A 197 4.86 -5.57 -6.38
N SER A 198 4.28 -6.75 -6.56
CA SER A 198 2.90 -7.06 -6.21
C SER A 198 2.78 -8.31 -5.33
N VAL A 199 1.95 -8.18 -4.29
CA VAL A 199 1.56 -9.29 -3.39
C VAL A 199 0.06 -9.17 -3.12
N THR A 200 -0.35 -8.20 -2.30
CA THR A 200 -1.78 -7.98 -1.96
C THR A 200 -2.51 -7.05 -2.95
N GLY A 201 -1.82 -6.57 -3.99
CA GLY A 201 -2.46 -5.99 -5.18
C GLY A 201 -2.74 -4.49 -5.23
N SER A 202 -3.25 -3.83 -4.18
CA SER A 202 -3.78 -2.46 -4.32
C SER A 202 -2.78 -1.37 -4.75
N THR A 203 -1.47 -1.63 -4.62
CA THR A 203 -0.43 -0.72 -5.17
C THR A 203 -0.55 -0.67 -6.70
N GLN A 204 -0.42 -1.83 -7.34
CA GLN A 204 -0.49 -1.96 -8.79
C GLN A 204 -1.91 -1.63 -9.28
N ALA A 205 -2.94 -2.11 -8.59
CA ALA A 205 -4.33 -1.84 -8.95
C ALA A 205 -4.65 -0.33 -8.97
N GLY A 206 -4.15 0.42 -7.99
CA GLY A 206 -4.27 1.87 -7.97
C GLY A 206 -3.53 2.54 -9.13
N MET A 207 -2.30 2.08 -9.45
CA MET A 207 -1.55 2.59 -10.60
C MET A 207 -2.31 2.36 -11.92
N ILE A 208 -2.84 1.15 -12.13
CA ILE A 208 -3.64 0.79 -13.31
C ILE A 208 -4.86 1.71 -13.41
N ALA A 209 -5.66 1.80 -12.35
CA ALA A 209 -6.87 2.63 -12.34
C ALA A 209 -6.54 4.11 -12.57
N GLY A 210 -5.48 4.62 -11.95
CA GLY A 210 -5.04 6.00 -12.09
C GLY A 210 -4.56 6.34 -13.50
N PHE A 211 -3.69 5.52 -14.10
CA PHE A 211 -3.21 5.74 -15.47
C PHE A 211 -4.29 5.52 -16.52
N ALA A 212 -5.31 4.68 -16.25
CA ALA A 212 -6.44 4.49 -17.16
C ALA A 212 -7.21 5.79 -17.43
N LEU A 213 -7.17 6.76 -16.51
CA LEU A 213 -7.76 8.11 -16.67
C LEU A 213 -7.09 8.93 -17.76
N GLU A 214 -5.82 8.65 -18.10
CA GLU A 214 -5.11 9.33 -19.21
C GLU A 214 -5.62 8.86 -20.58
N ASN A 215 -6.36 7.74 -20.62
CA ASN A 215 -6.85 7.10 -21.85
C ASN A 215 -5.75 6.84 -22.90
N ARG A 216 -4.57 6.44 -22.41
CA ARG A 216 -3.40 6.10 -23.23
C ARG A 216 -3.24 4.59 -23.40
N THR A 217 -2.55 4.19 -24.46
CA THR A 217 -2.24 2.79 -24.78
C THR A 217 -0.73 2.52 -24.87
N ASP A 218 0.09 3.56 -24.74
CA ASP A 218 1.56 3.52 -24.83
C ASP A 218 2.25 3.47 -23.45
N ARG A 219 1.48 3.39 -22.36
CA ARG A 219 1.99 3.14 -21.01
C ARG A 219 1.63 1.73 -20.55
N ARG A 220 2.56 1.04 -19.89
CA ARG A 220 2.34 -0.28 -19.27
C ARG A 220 2.74 -0.29 -17.81
N VAL A 221 1.87 -0.81 -16.95
CA VAL A 221 2.20 -1.15 -15.56
C VAL A 221 2.50 -2.64 -15.51
N VAL A 222 3.75 -2.98 -15.23
CA VAL A 222 4.26 -4.36 -15.17
C VAL A 222 4.38 -4.78 -13.72
N GLY A 223 3.45 -5.64 -13.28
CA GLY A 223 3.50 -6.28 -11.97
C GLY A 223 4.55 -7.39 -11.89
N ILE A 224 5.37 -7.37 -10.85
CA ILE A 224 6.29 -8.47 -10.51
C ILE A 224 5.74 -9.15 -9.26
N ASP A 225 5.18 -10.35 -9.43
CA ASP A 225 4.67 -11.15 -8.31
C ASP A 225 5.78 -11.50 -7.32
N ALA A 226 5.47 -11.34 -6.04
CA ALA A 226 6.30 -11.76 -4.92
C ALA A 226 5.50 -12.56 -3.88
N SER A 227 4.29 -13.02 -4.22
CA SER A 227 3.43 -13.82 -3.35
C SER A 227 3.71 -15.32 -3.44
N LEU A 228 4.25 -15.79 -4.58
CA LEU A 228 4.28 -17.21 -4.98
C LEU A 228 2.89 -17.82 -5.18
N THR A 229 1.85 -16.99 -5.24
CA THR A 229 0.46 -17.35 -5.52
C THR A 229 -0.08 -16.45 -6.63
N TYR A 230 0.60 -16.48 -7.78
CA TYR A 230 0.38 -15.60 -8.94
C TYR A 230 -1.11 -15.40 -9.28
N ASP A 231 -1.87 -16.49 -9.48
CA ASP A 231 -3.29 -16.40 -9.89
C ASP A 231 -4.13 -15.64 -8.86
N GLN A 232 -3.89 -15.88 -7.56
CA GLN A 232 -4.61 -15.18 -6.48
C GLN A 232 -4.26 -13.69 -6.44
N THR A 233 -2.98 -13.36 -6.64
CA THR A 233 -2.52 -11.97 -6.70
C THR A 233 -3.09 -11.25 -7.91
N LEU A 234 -3.12 -11.90 -9.08
CA LEU A 234 -3.71 -11.34 -10.30
C LEU A 234 -5.22 -11.11 -10.15
N ASP A 235 -5.96 -12.06 -9.59
CA ASP A 235 -7.39 -11.92 -9.31
C ASP A 235 -7.66 -10.76 -8.34
N GLN A 236 -6.84 -10.65 -7.27
CA GLN A 236 -6.96 -9.57 -6.30
C GLN A 236 -6.63 -8.20 -6.91
N ILE A 237 -5.58 -8.09 -7.73
CA ILE A 237 -5.24 -6.86 -8.48
C ILE A 237 -6.41 -6.47 -9.39
N THR A 238 -6.90 -7.42 -10.18
CA THR A 238 -7.98 -7.19 -11.16
C THR A 238 -9.23 -6.64 -10.49
N ARG A 239 -9.66 -7.29 -9.41
CA ARG A 239 -10.83 -6.86 -8.65
C ARG A 239 -10.63 -5.46 -8.06
N ILE A 240 -9.51 -5.20 -7.37
CA ILE A 240 -9.25 -3.90 -6.76
C ILE A 240 -9.12 -2.81 -7.82
N ALA A 241 -8.54 -3.09 -8.98
CA ALA A 241 -8.33 -2.12 -10.05
C ALA A 241 -9.67 -1.67 -10.62
N ARG A 242 -10.58 -2.61 -10.90
CA ARG A 242 -11.94 -2.33 -11.38
C ARG A 242 -12.74 -1.54 -10.35
N ASP A 243 -12.69 -1.95 -9.08
CA ASP A 243 -13.39 -1.23 -8.00
C ASP A 243 -12.87 0.20 -7.84
N THR A 244 -11.54 0.38 -7.88
CA THR A 244 -10.90 1.69 -7.78
C THR A 244 -11.23 2.56 -9.00
N ALA A 245 -11.18 2.01 -10.21
CA ALA A 245 -11.53 2.71 -11.45
C ALA A 245 -12.97 3.23 -11.44
N ALA A 246 -13.91 2.44 -10.94
CA ALA A 246 -15.30 2.88 -10.76
C ALA A 246 -15.41 4.03 -9.75
N ARG A 247 -14.70 3.94 -8.62
CA ARG A 247 -14.72 4.95 -7.53
C ARG A 247 -14.12 6.30 -7.91
N ILE A 248 -13.12 6.30 -8.79
CA ILE A 248 -12.46 7.52 -9.29
C ILE A 248 -13.09 8.07 -10.57
N GLY A 249 -14.18 7.45 -11.04
CA GLY A 249 -14.97 7.96 -12.15
C GLY A 249 -14.36 7.73 -13.53
N LEU A 250 -13.67 6.60 -13.76
CA LEU A 250 -13.08 6.27 -15.07
C LEU A 250 -14.10 6.33 -16.23
N GLY A 251 -15.37 6.01 -15.97
CA GLY A 251 -16.46 6.13 -16.95
C GLY A 251 -16.45 5.07 -18.07
N ARG A 252 -15.52 4.10 -18.00
CA ARG A 252 -15.45 2.91 -18.84
C ARG A 252 -14.90 1.73 -18.03
N ASP A 253 -15.05 0.53 -18.56
CA ASP A 253 -14.35 -0.64 -18.02
C ASP A 253 -12.84 -0.55 -18.31
N LEU A 254 -12.06 -1.14 -17.41
CA LEU A 254 -10.65 -1.41 -17.67
C LEU A 254 -10.55 -2.48 -18.76
N ARG A 255 -9.64 -2.25 -19.70
CA ARG A 255 -9.29 -3.23 -20.74
C ARG A 255 -8.44 -4.33 -20.11
N ASP A 256 -8.57 -5.55 -20.60
CA ASP A 256 -7.79 -6.67 -20.08
C ASP A 256 -6.28 -6.48 -20.31
N ASP A 257 -5.88 -5.72 -21.33
CA ASP A 257 -4.48 -5.40 -21.61
C ASP A 257 -3.89 -4.31 -20.68
N GLU A 258 -4.71 -3.64 -19.87
CA GLU A 258 -4.26 -2.71 -18.83
C GLU A 258 -3.86 -3.44 -17.53
N ILE A 259 -4.17 -4.73 -17.40
CA ILE A 259 -3.95 -5.53 -16.20
C ILE A 259 -2.90 -6.61 -16.51
N VAL A 260 -1.63 -6.29 -16.22
CA VAL A 260 -0.46 -7.12 -16.58
C VAL A 260 0.43 -7.42 -15.38
#